data_AF-A0A930DEI6-F1
#
_entry.id   AF-A0A930DEI6-F1
#
_cell.length_a   1.000
_cell.length_b   1.000
_cell.length_c   1.000
_cell.angle_alpha   90.00
_cell.angle_beta   90.00
_cell.angle_gamma   90.00
#
_symmetry.space_group_name_H-M   'P 1'
#
loop_
_entity.id
_entity.type
_entity.pdbx_description
1 polymer ?
#
loop_
_entity_poly.entity_id
_entity_poly.type
_entity_poly.pdbx_seq_one_letter_code
_entity_poly.pdbx_strand_id
1 'polypeptide(L)'
;SLIEKDSPVIALLSQEELAKKSISNIHEVKSRGAKCFALTMENISIDENDFVQNLSVPSTHPLFAGSLLVVPLQFLSYQVSLLKGLDPDKPRNLAKSVTVE
;
A
#
# COMPACT_ATOMS: atom_id res chain seq x y z
N SER A 1 -13.80 7.53 14.69
CA SER A 1 -13.14 7.54 13.37
C SER A 1 -12.10 6.44 13.39
N LEU A 2 -11.98 5.60 12.34
CA LEU A 2 -10.92 4.58 12.24
C LEU A 2 -9.53 5.19 11.96
N ILE A 3 -9.50 6.45 11.48
CA ILE A 3 -8.28 7.20 11.25
C ILE A 3 -8.00 8.07 12.47
N GLU A 4 -6.83 7.85 13.04
CA GLU A 4 -6.25 8.61 14.15
C GLU A 4 -4.95 9.31 13.69
N LYS A 5 -4.47 10.25 14.50
CA LYS A 5 -3.19 10.91 14.27
C LYS A 5 -2.07 9.87 14.10
N ASP A 6 -1.21 10.09 13.11
CA ASP A 6 -0.08 9.21 12.76
C ASP A 6 -0.44 7.82 12.22
N SER A 7 -1.73 7.53 11.97
CA SER A 7 -2.14 6.27 11.32
C SER A 7 -1.45 6.13 9.96
N PRO A 8 -0.72 5.04 9.69
CA PRO A 8 -0.11 4.82 8.38
C PRO A 8 -1.18 4.42 7.36
N VAL A 9 -1.21 5.12 6.22
CA VAL A 9 -2.11 4.84 5.10
C VAL A 9 -1.28 4.62 3.85
N ILE A 10 -1.46 3.48 3.18
CA ILE A 10 -0.77 3.16 1.93
C ILE A 10 -1.78 3.31 0.79
N ALA A 11 -1.57 4.31 -0.07
CA ALA A 11 -2.38 4.58 -1.24
C ALA A 11 -1.86 3.78 -2.44
N LEU A 12 -2.74 3.01 -3.08
CA LEU A 12 -2.42 2.27 -4.31
C LEU A 12 -3.01 3.01 -5.51
N LEU A 13 -2.15 3.57 -6.35
CA LEU A 13 -2.54 4.39 -7.51
C LEU A 13 -2.14 3.64 -8.78
N SER A 14 -3.06 2.83 -9.30
CA SER A 14 -2.80 1.89 -10.39
C SER A 14 -3.45 2.25 -11.72
N GLN A 15 -4.44 3.16 -11.69
CA GLN A 15 -5.27 3.53 -12.82
C GLN A 15 -5.37 5.05 -12.90
N GLU A 16 -4.99 5.61 -14.04
CA GLU A 16 -4.95 7.06 -14.26
C GLU A 16 -6.34 7.70 -14.08
N GLU A 17 -7.39 7.06 -14.63
CA GLU A 17 -8.77 7.52 -14.54
C GLU A 17 -9.30 7.61 -13.09
N LEU A 18 -8.76 6.78 -12.19
CA LEU A 18 -9.17 6.73 -10.78
C LEU A 18 -8.20 7.42 -9.83
N ALA A 19 -6.99 7.77 -10.30
CA ALA A 19 -5.94 8.35 -9.48
C ALA A 19 -6.43 9.65 -8.83
N LYS A 20 -7.06 10.55 -9.61
CA LYS A 20 -7.58 11.83 -9.10
C LYS A 20 -8.59 11.65 -7.97
N LYS A 21 -9.51 10.69 -8.10
CA LYS A 21 -10.51 10.39 -7.04
C LYS A 21 -9.83 9.78 -5.81
N SER A 22 -8.86 8.90 -6.02
CA SER A 22 -8.10 8.27 -4.94
C SER A 22 -7.29 9.28 -4.15
N ILE A 23 -6.63 10.24 -4.82
CA ILE A 23 -5.90 11.34 -4.18
C ILE A 23 -6.83 12.22 -3.34
N SER A 24 -8.05 12.50 -3.82
CA SER A 24 -9.05 13.23 -3.02
C SER A 24 -9.37 12.52 -1.70
N ASN A 25 -9.46 11.18 -1.71
CA ASN A 25 -9.65 10.40 -0.47
C ASN A 25 -8.42 10.48 0.44
N ILE A 26 -7.21 10.56 -0.14
CA ILE A 26 -5.97 10.75 0.61
C ILE A 26 -5.95 12.11 1.31
N HIS A 27 -6.40 13.19 0.65
CA HIS A 27 -6.53 14.49 1.29
C HIS A 27 -7.47 14.46 2.51
N GLU A 28 -8.58 13.72 2.42
CA GLU A 28 -9.52 13.56 3.54
C GLU A 28 -8.84 12.87 4.74
N VAL A 29 -8.17 11.73 4.55
CA VAL A 29 -7.52 11.02 5.66
C VAL A 29 -6.29 11.77 6.20
N LYS A 30 -5.54 12.47 5.32
CA LYS A 30 -4.42 13.32 5.73
C LYS A 30 -4.88 14.50 6.59
N SER A 31 -6.03 15.10 6.28
CA SER A 31 -6.62 16.17 7.10
C SER A 31 -6.97 15.71 8.53
N ARG A 32 -7.15 14.39 8.72
CA ARG A 32 -7.37 13.74 10.03
C ARG A 32 -6.06 13.32 10.73
N GLY A 33 -4.91 13.68 10.16
CA GLY A 33 -3.59 13.44 10.73
C GLY A 33 -2.93 12.12 10.31
N ALA A 34 -3.43 11.44 9.26
CA ALA A 34 -2.80 10.22 8.75
C ALA A 34 -1.45 10.49 8.08
N LYS A 35 -0.50 9.56 8.23
CA LYS A 35 0.76 9.52 7.46
C LYS A 35 0.54 8.71 6.19
N CYS A 36 0.42 9.41 5.08
CA CYS A 36 0.07 8.80 3.79
C CYS A 36 1.32 8.47 2.98
N PHE A 37 1.38 7.27 2.42
CA PHE A 37 2.42 6.77 1.52
C PHE A 37 1.79 6.44 0.18
N ALA A 38 2.50 6.66 -0.93
CA ALA A 38 2.02 6.30 -2.27
C ALA A 38 2.78 5.12 -2.85
N LEU A 39 2.05 4.17 -3.42
CA LEU A 39 2.57 3.21 -4.38
C LEU A 39 1.84 3.42 -5.70
N THR A 40 2.55 3.90 -6.71
CA THR A 40 1.97 4.39 -7.96
C THR A 40 2.62 3.76 -9.19
N MET A 41 1.96 3.87 -10.34
CA MET A 41 2.58 3.59 -11.63
C MET A 41 3.36 4.81 -12.12
N GLU A 42 4.46 4.60 -12.85
CA GLU A 42 5.27 5.68 -13.44
C GLU A 42 4.47 6.65 -14.33
N ASN A 43 3.43 6.18 -15.01
CA ASN A 43 2.58 7.02 -15.86
C ASN A 43 1.53 7.83 -15.09
N ILE A 44 1.40 7.65 -13.77
CA ILE A 44 0.43 8.37 -12.94
C ILE A 44 1.15 9.48 -12.19
N SER A 45 0.81 10.72 -12.56
CA SER A 45 1.33 11.92 -11.89
C SER A 45 0.66 12.12 -10.53
N ILE A 46 1.48 12.40 -9.52
CA ILE A 46 1.08 12.70 -8.14
C ILE A 46 1.83 13.93 -7.62
N ASP A 47 1.23 14.67 -6.70
CA ASP A 47 1.96 15.69 -5.95
C ASP A 47 2.72 15.02 -4.80
N GLU A 48 4.05 15.08 -4.82
CA GLU A 48 4.88 14.45 -3.79
C GLU A 48 4.60 15.04 -2.40
N ASN A 49 4.15 16.31 -2.33
CA ASN A 49 3.80 16.96 -1.07
C ASN A 49 2.58 16.33 -0.39
N ASP A 50 1.77 15.56 -1.13
CA ASP A 50 0.63 14.85 -0.57
C ASP A 50 1.05 13.68 0.31
N PHE A 51 2.27 13.15 0.13
CA PHE A 51 2.72 11.92 0.75
C PHE A 51 3.98 12.13 1.59
N VAL A 52 4.16 11.27 2.60
CA VAL A 52 5.40 11.19 3.38
C VAL A 52 6.52 10.60 2.53
N GLN A 53 6.19 9.60 1.70
CA GLN A 53 7.07 8.99 0.74
C GLN A 53 6.24 8.35 -0.37
N ASN A 54 6.79 8.31 -1.58
CA ASN A 54 6.23 7.64 -2.74
C ASN A 54 7.17 6.54 -3.26
N LEU A 55 6.59 5.55 -3.93
CA LEU A 55 7.30 4.55 -4.71
C LEU A 55 6.55 4.36 -6.02
N SER A 56 7.26 4.56 -7.13
CA SER A 56 6.73 4.31 -8.47
C SER A 56 7.24 2.97 -8.98
N VAL A 57 6.34 2.18 -9.58
CA VAL A 57 6.68 0.94 -10.29
C VAL A 57 6.53 1.15 -11.81
N PRO A 58 7.24 0.36 -12.64
CA PRO A 58 7.16 0.49 -14.08
C PRO A 58 5.72 0.39 -14.59
N SER A 59 5.41 1.20 -15.60
CA SER A 59 4.11 1.11 -16.27
C SER A 59 3.92 -0.28 -16.89
N THR A 60 2.73 -0.86 -16.71
CA THR A 60 2.38 -2.17 -17.24
C THR A 60 0.97 -2.16 -17.79
N HIS A 61 0.58 -3.23 -18.50
CA HIS A 61 -0.79 -3.38 -19.00
C HIS A 61 -1.78 -3.32 -17.82
N PRO A 62 -2.93 -2.62 -17.93
CA PRO A 62 -3.88 -2.46 -16.83
C PRO A 62 -4.31 -3.77 -16.15
N LEU A 63 -4.44 -4.85 -16.93
CA LEU A 63 -4.76 -6.19 -16.40
C LEU A 63 -3.71 -6.76 -15.44
N PHE A 64 -2.45 -6.33 -15.54
CA PHE A 64 -1.34 -6.79 -14.68
C PHE A 64 -0.94 -5.78 -13.61
N ALA A 65 -1.53 -4.59 -13.62
CA ALA A 65 -1.23 -3.51 -12.69
C ALA A 65 -1.33 -3.96 -11.22
N GLY A 66 -2.42 -4.67 -10.88
CA GLY A 66 -2.62 -5.21 -9.53
C GLY A 66 -1.54 -6.21 -9.13
N SER A 67 -1.19 -7.13 -10.02
CA SER A 67 -0.14 -8.13 -9.76
C SER A 67 1.21 -7.49 -9.49
N LEU A 68 1.58 -6.47 -10.27
CA LEU A 68 2.84 -5.75 -10.09
C LEU A 68 2.90 -5.01 -8.76
N LEU A 69 1.81 -4.34 -8.36
CA LEU A 69 1.74 -3.59 -7.10
C LEU A 69 1.80 -4.48 -5.85
N VAL A 70 1.43 -5.75 -5.94
CA VAL A 70 1.51 -6.69 -4.82
C VAL A 70 2.97 -6.97 -4.41
N VAL A 71 3.92 -6.97 -5.35
CA VAL A 71 5.34 -7.29 -5.08
C VAL A 71 5.96 -6.38 -4.01
N PRO A 72 5.92 -5.03 -4.12
CA PRO A 72 6.45 -4.16 -3.07
C PRO A 72 5.67 -4.25 -1.76
N LEU A 73 4.37 -4.58 -1.78
CA LEU A 73 3.59 -4.81 -0.55
C LEU A 73 4.01 -6.11 0.16
N GLN A 74 4.30 -7.17 -0.59
CA GLN A 74 4.89 -8.40 -0.04
C GLN A 74 6.24 -8.11 0.62
N PHE A 75 7.09 -7.33 -0.06
CA PHE A 75 8.39 -6.92 0.48
C PHE A 75 8.25 -6.07 1.76
N LEU A 76 7.33 -5.10 1.77
CA LEU A 76 7.03 -4.31 2.97
C LEU A 76 6.61 -5.20 4.14
N SER A 77 5.67 -6.11 3.92
CA SER A 77 5.19 -7.04 4.95
C SER A 77 6.32 -7.91 5.51
N TYR A 78 7.16 -8.43 4.62
CA TYR A 78 8.33 -9.23 5.00
C TYR A 78 9.32 -8.43 5.85
N GLN A 79 9.72 -7.23 5.41
CA GLN A 79 10.66 -6.39 6.15
C GLN A 79 10.10 -5.96 7.51
N VAL A 80 8.82 -5.57 7.58
CA VAL A 80 8.16 -5.24 8.84
C VAL A 80 8.13 -6.44 9.79
N SER A 81 7.91 -7.65 9.27
CA SER A 81 7.93 -8.87 10.09
C SER A 81 9.32 -9.12 10.69
N LEU A 82 10.37 -9.00 9.89
CA LEU A 82 11.76 -9.13 10.36
C LEU A 82 12.12 -8.06 11.38
N LEU A 83 11.79 -6.80 11.13
CA LEU A 83 12.05 -5.68 12.05
C LEU A 83 11.32 -5.85 13.40
N LYS A 84 10.19 -6.55 13.40
CA LYS A 84 9.44 -6.90 14.62
C LYS A 84 9.91 -8.19 15.28
N GLY A 85 10.94 -8.85 14.75
CA GLY A 85 11.44 -10.13 15.27
C GLY A 85 10.45 -11.29 15.13
N LEU A 86 9.56 -11.24 14.13
CA LEU A 86 8.56 -12.27 13.87
C LEU A 86 9.05 -13.23 12.77
N ASP A 87 8.61 -14.48 12.83
CA ASP A 87 8.85 -15.48 11.79
C ASP A 87 7.81 -15.30 10.64
N PRO A 88 8.22 -14.83 9.45
CA PRO A 88 7.31 -14.64 8.33
C PRO A 88 6.86 -15.96 7.69
N ASP A 89 7.59 -17.06 7.88
CA ASP A 89 7.27 -18.37 7.30
C ASP A 89 6.25 -19.13 8.17
N LYS A 90 6.24 -18.87 9.49
CA LYS A 90 5.34 -19.50 10.45
C LYS A 90 4.58 -18.47 11.29
N PRO A 91 3.68 -17.67 10.68
CA PRO A 91 2.87 -16.72 11.41
C PRO A 91 1.96 -17.41 12.43
N ARG A 92 1.86 -16.82 13.63
CA ARG A 92 1.06 -17.37 14.74
C ARG A 92 -0.40 -17.56 14.31
N ASN A 93 -0.97 -18.71 14.69
CA ASN A 93 -2.37 -19.09 14.44
C ASN A 93 -2.74 -19.33 12.96
N LEU A 94 -1.76 -19.44 12.06
CA LEU A 94 -2.01 -19.75 10.65
C LEU A 94 -1.40 -21.10 10.26
N ALA A 95 -2.03 -21.74 9.29
CA ALA A 95 -1.53 -22.94 8.63
C ALA A 95 -1.42 -22.66 7.12
N LYS A 96 -0.52 -23.36 6.43
CA LYS A 96 -0.34 -23.20 4.98
C LYS A 96 -1.59 -23.59 4.18
N SER A 97 -2.31 -24.57 4.68
CA SER A 97 -3.60 -25.03 4.18
C SER A 97 -4.41 -25.54 5.37
N VAL A 98 -5.69 -25.20 5.43
CA VAL A 98 -6.62 -25.71 6.44
C VAL A 98 -7.30 -26.93 5.83
N THR A 99 -6.96 -28.12 6.30
CA THR A 99 -7.39 -29.40 5.70
C THR A 99 -8.38 -30.17 6.57
N VAL A 100 -8.81 -29.60 7.69
CA VAL A 100 -9.79 -30.19 8.62
C VAL A 100 -10.92 -29.19 8.85
N GLU A 101 -12.16 -29.69 8.86
CA GLU A 101 -13.36 -28.94 9.28
C GLU A 101 -13.54 -29.00 10.79
#